data_AF-A0A7R9VM52-F1
#
_entry.id   AF-A0A7R9VM52-F1
#
_cell.length_a   1.000
_cell.length_b   1.000
_cell.length_c   1.000
_cell.angle_alpha   90.00
_cell.angle_beta   90.00
_cell.angle_gamma   90.00
#
_symmetry.space_group_name_H-M   'P 1'
#
loop_
_entity.id
_entity.type
_entity.pdbx_description
1 polymer ?
#
loop_
_entity_poly.entity_id
_entity_poly.type
_entity_poly.pdbx_seq_one_letter_code
_entity_poly.pdbx_strand_id
1 'polypeptide(L)'
;DEGCDIGTKLGTVRRYWERLTGGRKDFCVNEEMYVSESEHADRNRCLAYMMKEAGAFPERARLENELEFYFKCCSQMQNAESMAIVAGTLANGGCCPVT
;
A
#
# COMPACT_ATOMS: atom_id res chain seq x y z
N ASP A 1 19.61 1.42 -6.41
CA ASP A 1 19.20 1.31 -4.99
C ASP A 1 17.83 1.92 -4.65
N GLU A 2 17.21 2.75 -5.52
CA GLU A 2 15.91 3.40 -5.25
C GLU A 2 14.70 2.45 -5.10
N GLY A 3 14.78 1.21 -5.57
CA GLY A 3 13.68 0.22 -5.43
C GLY A 3 13.61 -0.48 -4.07
N CYS A 4 14.58 -0.25 -3.18
CA CYS A 4 14.72 -1.01 -1.92
C CYS A 4 14.19 -0.26 -0.68
N ASP A 5 14.04 1.06 -0.75
CA ASP A 5 13.60 1.87 0.40
C ASP A 5 12.07 1.91 0.53
N ILE A 6 11.57 1.36 1.63
CA ILE A 6 10.14 1.27 1.96
C ILE A 6 9.55 2.66 2.15
N GLY A 7 10.30 3.59 2.72
CA GLY A 7 9.87 4.98 2.94
C GLY A 7 9.52 5.67 1.63
N THR A 8 10.38 5.54 0.63
CA THR A 8 10.16 6.09 -0.72
C THR A 8 8.94 5.46 -1.41
N LYS A 9 8.76 4.14 -1.31
CA LYS A 9 7.57 3.45 -1.84
C LYS A 9 6.29 3.96 -1.19
N LEU A 10 6.26 4.04 0.15
CA LEU A 10 5.11 4.56 0.89
C LEU A 10 4.83 6.04 0.60
N GLY A 11 5.87 6.86 0.45
CA GLY A 11 5.72 8.25 0.03
C GLY A 11 5.05 8.38 -1.34
N THR A 12 5.37 7.47 -2.26
CA THR A 12 4.70 7.38 -3.56
C THR A 12 3.24 6.96 -3.43
N VAL A 13 2.94 5.92 -2.64
CA VAL A 13 1.56 5.48 -2.36
C VAL A 13 0.74 6.62 -1.75
N ARG A 14 1.27 7.30 -0.73
CA ARG A 14 0.63 8.46 -0.08
C ARG A 14 0.29 9.55 -1.09
N ARG A 15 1.24 9.91 -1.97
CA ARG A 15 1.01 10.92 -3.02
C ARG A 15 -0.13 10.54 -3.96
N TYR A 16 -0.27 9.26 -4.30
CA TYR A 16 -1.40 8.81 -5.12
C TYR A 16 -2.71 8.84 -4.35
N TRP A 17 -2.73 8.45 -3.06
CA TRP A 17 -3.91 8.59 -2.21
C TRP A 17 -4.37 10.04 -2.10
N GLU A 18 -3.45 10.98 -1.85
CA GLU A 18 -3.77 12.41 -1.81
C GLU A 18 -4.40 12.90 -3.13
N ARG A 19 -3.94 12.42 -4.28
CA ARG A 19 -4.55 12.74 -5.58
C ARG A 19 -5.95 12.14 -5.74
N LEU A 20 -6.14 10.89 -5.29
CA LEU A 20 -7.42 10.19 -5.40
C LEU A 20 -8.49 10.76 -4.45
N THR A 21 -8.08 11.36 -3.33
CA THR A 21 -8.98 11.93 -2.31
C THR A 21 -9.21 13.43 -2.49
N GLY A 22 -8.81 14.02 -3.63
CA GLY A 22 -9.02 15.44 -3.91
C GLY A 22 -8.11 16.36 -3.10
N GLY A 23 -6.90 15.91 -2.77
CA GLY A 23 -5.91 16.65 -2.00
C GLY A 23 -6.02 16.50 -0.48
N ARG A 24 -6.92 15.64 0.02
CA ARG A 24 -7.05 15.36 1.46
C ARG A 24 -5.81 14.63 1.99
N LYS A 25 -5.38 14.98 3.20
CA LYS A 25 -4.18 14.44 3.87
C LYS A 25 -4.52 13.44 4.97
N ASP A 26 -5.57 12.65 4.73
CA ASP A 26 -6.12 11.70 5.71
C ASP A 26 -5.34 10.36 5.71
N PHE A 27 -4.37 10.21 4.80
CA PHE A 27 -3.52 9.02 4.72
C PHE A 27 -2.63 8.89 5.95
N CYS A 28 -2.83 7.81 6.69
CA CYS A 28 -1.95 7.38 7.76
C CYS A 28 -1.86 5.85 7.78
N VAL A 29 -0.74 5.33 8.30
CA VAL A 29 -0.57 3.91 8.60
C VAL A 29 -0.85 3.72 10.07
N ASN A 30 -1.71 2.77 10.42
CA ASN A 30 -1.92 2.34 11.79
C ASN A 30 -0.79 1.39 12.19
N GLU A 31 0.14 1.88 13.00
CA GLU A 31 1.31 1.09 13.41
C GLU A 31 0.94 -0.11 14.30
N GLU A 32 -0.10 -0.01 15.12
CA GLU A 32 -0.56 -1.15 15.95
C GLU A 32 -1.11 -2.29 15.08
N MET A 33 -1.91 -1.94 14.07
CA MET A 33 -2.43 -2.90 13.10
C MET A 33 -1.29 -3.49 12.25
N TYR A 34 -0.33 -2.68 11.82
CA TYR A 34 0.87 -3.15 11.11
C TYR A 34 1.65 -4.18 11.92
N VAL A 35 1.95 -3.89 13.19
CA VAL A 35 2.67 -4.82 14.06
C VAL A 35 1.86 -6.12 14.20
N SER A 36 0.58 -5.99 14.54
CA SER A 36 -0.31 -7.14 14.73
C SER A 36 -0.43 -8.01 13.47
N GLU A 37 -0.62 -7.41 12.29
CA GLU A 37 -0.64 -8.14 11.02
C GLU A 37 0.70 -8.83 10.75
N SER A 38 1.82 -8.13 10.91
CA SER A 38 3.15 -8.66 10.58
C SER A 38 3.56 -9.87 11.42
N GLU A 39 3.10 -9.93 12.68
CA GLU A 39 3.35 -11.01 13.64
C GLU A 39 2.53 -12.28 13.34
N HIS A 40 1.33 -12.14 12.76
CA HIS A 40 0.40 -13.25 12.53
C HIS A 40 0.29 -13.65 11.05
N ALA A 41 1.15 -13.11 10.19
CA ALA A 41 1.07 -13.23 8.74
C ALA A 41 1.69 -14.52 8.14
N ASP A 42 1.63 -15.65 8.84
CA ASP A 42 2.25 -16.92 8.40
C ASP A 42 1.82 -17.31 6.98
N ARG A 43 0.53 -17.14 6.66
CA ARG A 43 -0.02 -17.44 5.33
C ARG A 43 0.57 -16.53 4.26
N ASN A 44 0.66 -15.24 4.52
CA ASN A 44 1.24 -14.28 3.57
C ASN A 44 2.73 -14.54 3.36
N ARG A 45 3.47 -14.89 4.41
CA ARG A 45 4.88 -15.28 4.31
C ARG A 45 5.04 -16.54 3.47
N CYS A 46 4.24 -17.57 3.71
CA CYS A 46 4.23 -18.79 2.90
C CYS A 46 3.96 -18.49 1.41
N LEU A 47 2.93 -17.70 1.10
CA LEU A 47 2.62 -17.27 -0.26
C LEU A 47 3.79 -16.52 -0.91
N ALA A 48 4.42 -15.61 -0.17
CA ALA A 48 5.55 -14.85 -0.66
C ALA A 48 6.76 -15.75 -0.98
N TYR A 49 7.06 -16.76 -0.16
CA TYR A 49 8.11 -17.74 -0.48
C TYR A 49 7.77 -18.59 -1.73
N MET A 50 6.52 -19.06 -1.87
CA MET A 50 6.09 -19.79 -3.06
C MET A 50 6.19 -18.92 -4.33
N MET A 51 5.81 -17.65 -4.25
CA MET A 51 5.97 -16.69 -5.34
C MET A 51 7.44 -16.45 -5.69
N LYS A 52 8.33 -16.41 -4.69
CA LYS A 52 9.77 -16.26 -4.90
C LYS A 52 10.36 -17.48 -5.61
N GLU A 53 9.99 -18.69 -5.20
CA GLU A 53 10.40 -19.93 -5.86
C GLU A 53 9.93 -19.96 -7.32
N ALA A 54 8.69 -19.52 -7.58
CA ALA A 54 8.13 -19.44 -8.93
C ALA A 54 8.72 -18.30 -9.80
N GLY A 55 9.66 -17.51 -9.29
CA GLY A 55 10.26 -16.39 -10.02
C GLY A 55 9.32 -15.22 -10.28
N ALA A 56 8.26 -15.06 -9.46
CA ALA A 56 7.25 -14.03 -9.66
C ALA A 56 7.68 -12.62 -9.21
N PHE A 57 8.80 -12.50 -8.50
CA PHE A 57 9.35 -11.21 -8.08
C PHE A 57 10.39 -10.68 -9.07
N PRO A 58 10.49 -9.35 -9.27
CA PRO A 58 11.60 -8.75 -10.01
C PRO A 58 12.97 -9.14 -9.42
N GLU A 59 14.01 -9.22 -10.25
CA GLU A 59 15.35 -9.70 -9.85
C GLU A 59 15.93 -8.99 -8.61
N ARG A 60 15.60 -7.72 -8.41
CA ARG A 60 16.13 -6.88 -7.30
C ARG A 60 15.22 -6.82 -6.08
N ALA A 61 14.09 -7.53 -6.08
CA ALA A 61 13.15 -7.52 -4.98
C ALA A 61 13.72 -8.26 -3.75
N ARG A 62 13.57 -7.65 -2.58
CA ARG A 62 13.91 -8.28 -1.29
C ARG A 62 12.63 -8.68 -0.60
N LEU A 63 12.41 -9.98 -0.44
CA LEU A 63 11.14 -10.54 0.04
C LEU A 63 10.65 -9.91 1.35
N GLU A 64 11.52 -9.76 2.34
CA GLU A 64 11.15 -9.13 3.62
C GLU A 64 10.72 -7.67 3.44
N ASN A 65 11.40 -6.91 2.59
CA ASN A 65 11.02 -5.52 2.31
C ASN A 65 9.67 -5.43 1.58
N GLU A 66 9.38 -6.36 0.68
CA GLU A 66 8.09 -6.40 -0.02
C GLU A 66 6.94 -6.81 0.92
N LEU A 67 7.20 -7.74 1.84
CA LEU A 67 6.25 -8.12 2.89
C LEU A 67 5.98 -6.97 3.86
N GLU A 68 7.03 -6.31 4.33
CA GLU A 68 6.89 -5.13 5.21
C GLU A 68 6.10 -4.01 4.51
N PHE A 69 6.43 -3.72 3.25
CA PHE A 69 5.69 -2.76 2.45
C PHE A 69 4.22 -3.16 2.28
N TYR A 70 3.94 -4.45 2.01
CA TYR A 70 2.60 -4.99 1.92
C TYR A 70 1.80 -4.78 3.21
N PHE A 71 2.35 -5.14 4.38
CA PHE A 71 1.65 -4.96 5.66
C PHE A 71 1.38 -3.48 5.95
N LYS A 72 2.33 -2.58 5.67
CA LYS A 72 2.10 -1.14 5.83
C LYS A 72 1.01 -0.59 4.91
N CYS A 73 0.85 -1.13 3.70
CA CYS A 73 -0.25 -0.81 2.80
C CYS A 73 -1.60 -1.37 3.29
N CYS A 74 -1.63 -2.55 3.91
CA CYS A 74 -2.85 -3.13 4.49
C CYS A 74 -3.32 -2.37 5.75
N SER A 75 -2.37 -1.87 6.54
CA SER A 75 -2.67 -1.10 7.76
C SER A 75 -2.93 0.38 7.52
N GLN A 76 -3.10 0.82 6.28
CA GLN A 76 -3.44 2.21 5.98
C GLN A 76 -4.89 2.52 6.37
N MET A 77 -5.16 3.74 6.83
CA MET A 77 -6.50 4.19 7.20
C MET A 77 -7.00 5.28 6.26
N GLN A 78 -8.32 5.26 6.01
CA GLN A 78 -9.09 6.29 5.31
C GLN A 78 -10.45 6.42 5.99
N ASN A 79 -11.09 7.57 5.86
CA ASN A 79 -12.49 7.75 6.28
C ASN A 79 -13.45 7.51 5.11
N ALA A 80 -14.74 7.37 5.42
CA ALA A 80 -15.78 7.08 4.44
C ALA A 80 -15.93 8.18 3.37
N GLU A 81 -15.77 9.45 3.73
CA GLU A 81 -15.84 10.56 2.78
C GLU A 81 -14.71 10.51 1.75
N SER A 82 -13.47 10.31 2.20
CA SER A 82 -12.30 10.18 1.34
C SER A 82 -12.43 8.97 0.42
N MET A 83 -12.94 7.85 0.93
CA MET A 83 -13.21 6.66 0.11
C MET A 83 -14.33 6.88 -0.92
N ALA A 84 -15.34 7.70 -0.61
CA ALA A 84 -16.37 8.06 -1.59
C ALA A 84 -15.79 8.87 -2.76
N ILE A 85 -14.85 9.79 -2.48
CA ILE A 85 -14.13 10.54 -3.52
C ILE A 85 -13.26 9.60 -4.37
N VAL A 86 -12.55 8.66 -3.74
CA VAL A 86 -11.75 7.65 -4.47
C VAL A 86 -12.64 6.81 -5.38
N ALA A 87 -13.80 6.34 -4.88
CA ALA A 87 -14.76 5.60 -5.69
C ALA A 87 -15.29 6.43 -6.87
N GLY A 88 -15.60 7.71 -6.64
CA GLY A 88 -15.99 8.65 -7.70
C GLY A 88 -14.87 8.89 -8.72
N THR A 89 -13.62 8.93 -8.28
CA THR A 89 -12.44 9.06 -9.16
C THR A 89 -12.31 7.86 -10.09
N LEU A 90 -12.50 6.65 -9.57
CA LEU A 90 -12.50 5.43 -10.38
C LEU A 90 -13.69 5.39 -11.35
N ALA A 91 -14.88 5.79 -10.90
CA ALA A 91 -16.08 5.85 -11.73
C ALA A 91 -15.98 6.90 -12.85
N ASN A 92 -15.23 7.98 -12.62
CA ASN A 92 -15.01 9.07 -13.58
C ASN A 92 -13.74 8.85 -14.42
N GLY A 93 -13.39 7.59 -14.72
CA GLY A 93 -12.28 7.25 -15.63
C GLY A 93 -10.89 7.66 -15.12
N GLY A 94 -10.71 7.80 -13.81
CA GLY A 94 -9.45 8.21 -13.19
C GLY A 94 -9.31 9.72 -12.96
N CYS A 95 -10.30 10.54 -13.35
CA CYS A 95 -10.33 11.97 -13.07
C CYS A 95 -11.03 12.22 -11.71
N CYS A 96 -10.33 12.83 -10.76
CA CYS A 96 -10.90 13.09 -9.44
C CYS A 96 -12.08 14.08 -9.55
N PRO A 97 -13.28 13.76 -9.04
CA PRO A 97 -14.49 14.54 -9.31
C PRO A 97 -14.56 15.88 -8.53
N VAL A 98 -13.62 16.12 -7.61
CA VAL A 98 -13.60 17.31 -6.75
C VAL A 98 -12.42 18.25 -7.01
N THR A 99 -11.62 17.96 -8.03
CA THR A 99 -10.47 18.77 -8.48
C THR A 99 -10.51 18.95 -9.99
#